data_AF-A0A969FBK8-F1
#
_entry.id   AF-A0A969FBK8-F1
#
_cell.length_a   1.000
_cell.length_b   1.000
_cell.length_c   1.000
_cell.angle_alpha   90.00
_cell.angle_beta   90.00
_cell.angle_gamma   90.00
#
_symmetry.space_group_name_H-M   'P 1'
#
loop_
_entity.id
_entity.type
_entity.pdbx_description
1 polymer ?
#
loop_
_entity_poly.entity_id
_entity_poly.type
_entity_poly.pdbx_seq_one_letter_code
_entity_poly.pdbx_strand_id
1 'polypeptide(L)'
;MSFLPRIKHTVGLGPVLLLLSLGIPIAVFLELTHANAIAIFITAAIGIIPLAGMIGHATEELSEKVGQRAGGLLNATLGNAAELIIAFSALRAGLISLVLASITGSILGNILLVLGASLLVGGLKNGPQKFNRRSANIDATMLILAVVAIGIPSLFNWSLEPDFRAVEGLSIGAAIAMLIMYALSIITRLQRIAKRATH
;
A
#
# COMPACT_ATOMS: atom_id res chain seq x y z
N MET A 1 23.13 24.22 18.38
CA MET A 1 22.78 22.81 18.05
C MET A 1 21.47 22.81 17.28
N SER A 2 21.48 22.39 16.00
CA SER A 2 20.34 22.52 15.09
C SER A 2 19.15 21.68 15.54
N PHE A 3 17.94 22.22 15.44
CA PHE A 3 16.67 21.59 15.82
C PHE A 3 16.26 20.42 14.91
N LEU A 4 16.67 20.47 13.63
CA LEU A 4 16.24 19.55 12.57
C LEU A 4 16.71 18.07 12.74
N PRO A 5 17.95 17.76 13.16
CA PRO A 5 18.39 16.38 13.37
C PRO A 5 17.68 15.68 14.53
N ARG A 6 17.26 16.44 15.56
CA ARG A 6 16.56 15.89 16.73
C ARG A 6 15.14 15.44 16.37
N ILE A 7 14.44 16.20 15.54
CA ILE A 7 13.10 15.83 15.04
C ILE A 7 13.17 14.58 14.14
N LYS A 8 14.17 14.47 13.27
CA LYS A 8 14.36 13.28 12.43
C LYS A 8 14.48 12.00 13.27
N HIS A 9 15.13 12.08 14.44
CA HIS A 9 15.28 10.95 15.36
C HIS A 9 14.02 10.64 16.17
N THR A 10 13.13 11.62 16.40
CA THR A 10 11.91 11.43 17.23
C THR A 10 10.67 11.09 16.40
N VAL A 11 10.59 11.62 15.17
CA VAL A 11 9.39 11.52 14.31
C VAL A 11 9.65 10.65 13.08
N GLY A 12 10.91 10.27 12.82
CA GLY A 12 11.31 9.50 11.63
C GLY A 12 11.24 10.31 10.32
N LEU A 13 10.82 11.57 10.36
CA LEU A 13 10.60 12.39 9.17
C LEU A 13 11.86 13.19 8.78
N GLY A 14 12.20 13.14 7.50
CA GLY A 14 13.14 14.09 6.90
C GLY A 14 12.57 15.52 6.83
N PRO A 15 13.41 16.54 6.60
CA PRO A 15 12.99 17.94 6.55
C PRO A 15 11.92 18.21 5.48
N VAL A 16 11.96 17.50 4.36
CA VAL A 16 10.93 17.60 3.31
C VAL A 16 9.57 17.11 3.82
N LEU A 17 9.52 15.96 4.48
CA LEU A 17 8.28 15.39 5.01
C LEU A 17 7.69 16.26 6.14
N LEU A 18 8.55 16.90 6.93
CA LEU A 18 8.10 17.90 7.92
C LEU A 18 7.44 19.11 7.26
N LEU A 19 7.97 19.61 6.14
CA LEU A 19 7.34 20.70 5.40
C LEU A 19 5.97 20.27 4.83
N LEU A 20 5.89 19.06 4.26
CA LEU A 20 4.61 18.53 3.75
C LEU A 20 3.57 18.35 4.85
N SER A 21 3.99 18.14 6.10
CA SER A 21 3.06 17.99 7.23
C SER A 21 2.24 19.24 7.51
N LEU A 22 2.71 20.42 7.06
CA LEU A 22 1.93 21.66 7.08
C LEU A 22 0.67 21.59 6.21
N GLY A 23 0.60 20.65 5.25
CA GLY A 23 -0.61 20.39 4.48
C GLY A 23 -1.82 20.05 5.35
N ILE A 24 -1.61 19.40 6.51
CA ILE A 24 -2.68 19.01 7.44
C ILE A 24 -3.37 20.23 8.07
N PRO A 25 -2.67 21.11 8.83
CA PRO A 25 -3.32 22.28 9.41
C PRO A 25 -3.84 23.24 8.34
N ILE A 26 -3.20 23.33 7.18
CA ILE A 26 -3.70 24.13 6.05
C ILE A 26 -5.02 23.55 5.53
N ALA A 27 -5.12 22.25 5.31
CA ALA A 27 -6.35 21.60 4.85
C ALA A 27 -7.50 21.82 5.84
N VAL A 28 -7.23 21.66 7.14
CA VAL A 28 -8.21 21.92 8.20
C VAL A 28 -8.66 23.38 8.20
N PHE A 29 -7.73 24.33 8.09
CA PHE A 29 -8.06 25.76 8.02
C PHE A 29 -8.91 26.09 6.78
N LEU A 30 -8.56 25.52 5.62
CA LEU A 30 -9.31 25.71 4.37
C LEU A 30 -10.72 25.11 4.46
N GLU A 31 -10.88 23.94 5.08
CA GLU A 31 -12.18 23.32 5.33
C GLU A 31 -13.05 24.19 6.26
N LEU A 32 -12.47 24.67 7.37
CA LEU A 32 -13.16 25.52 8.35
C LEU A 32 -13.60 26.87 7.77
N THR A 33 -12.87 27.38 6.77
CA THR A 33 -13.20 28.63 6.08
C THR A 33 -14.07 28.41 4.83
N HIS A 34 -14.49 27.17 4.57
CA HIS A 34 -15.26 26.77 3.38
C HIS A 34 -14.60 27.22 2.07
N ALA A 35 -13.28 27.08 2.00
CA ALA A 35 -12.51 27.44 0.82
C ALA A 35 -12.78 26.49 -0.36
N ASN A 36 -12.09 26.71 -1.47
CA ASN A 36 -12.24 25.91 -2.68
C ASN A 36 -11.90 24.42 -2.42
N ALA A 37 -12.80 23.52 -2.85
CA ALA A 37 -12.67 22.08 -2.67
C ALA A 37 -11.37 21.49 -3.26
N ILE A 38 -10.88 22.02 -4.39
CA ILE A 38 -9.61 21.59 -5.01
C ILE A 38 -8.43 21.96 -4.10
N ALA A 39 -8.46 23.14 -3.48
CA ALA A 39 -7.40 23.57 -2.57
C ALA A 39 -7.37 22.70 -1.31
N ILE A 40 -8.55 22.38 -0.75
CA ILE A 40 -8.69 21.46 0.39
C ILE A 40 -8.16 20.08 0.00
N PHE A 41 -8.55 19.55 -1.16
CA PHE A 41 -8.11 18.25 -1.65
C PHE A 41 -6.59 18.18 -1.81
N ILE A 42 -5.97 19.15 -2.48
CA ILE A 42 -4.52 19.17 -2.73
C ILE A 42 -3.75 19.26 -1.41
N THR A 43 -4.16 20.15 -0.50
CA THR A 43 -3.49 20.34 0.79
C THR A 43 -3.64 19.12 1.70
N ALA A 44 -4.81 18.48 1.70
CA ALA A 44 -5.04 17.22 2.40
C ALA A 44 -4.19 16.08 1.81
N ALA A 45 -4.15 15.95 0.49
CA ALA A 45 -3.34 14.94 -0.20
C ALA A 45 -1.83 15.10 0.12
N ILE A 46 -1.33 16.34 0.11
CA ILE A 46 0.04 16.65 0.54
C ILE A 46 0.26 16.27 2.01
N GLY A 47 -0.71 16.58 2.88
CA GLY A 47 -0.64 16.26 4.31
C GLY A 47 -0.63 14.76 4.62
N ILE A 48 -1.23 13.93 3.76
CA ILE A 48 -1.25 12.47 3.91
C ILE A 48 0.13 11.84 3.64
N ILE A 49 0.91 12.38 2.70
CA ILE A 49 2.24 11.85 2.33
C ILE A 49 3.16 11.62 3.54
N PRO A 50 3.41 12.62 4.41
CA PRO A 50 4.25 12.41 5.59
C PRO A 50 3.61 11.48 6.63
N LEU A 51 2.28 11.49 6.79
CA LEU A 51 1.60 10.57 7.71
C LEU A 51 1.77 9.10 7.29
N ALA A 52 1.62 8.82 5.99
CA ALA A 52 1.87 7.49 5.45
C ALA A 52 3.33 7.05 5.69
N GLY A 53 4.28 7.96 5.48
CA GLY A 53 5.69 7.72 5.78
C GLY A 53 5.98 7.43 7.26
N MET A 54 5.30 8.15 8.18
CA MET A 54 5.41 7.92 9.63
C MET A 54 4.83 6.56 10.04
N ILE A 55 3.66 6.20 9.53
CA ILE A 55 3.04 4.88 9.81
C ILE A 55 3.96 3.77 9.32
N GLY A 56 4.55 3.92 8.12
CA GLY A 56 5.53 2.97 7.59
C GLY A 56 6.75 2.80 8.49
N HIS A 57 7.41 3.90 8.88
CA HIS A 57 8.58 3.85 9.77
C HIS A 57 8.23 3.26 11.15
N ALA A 58 7.12 3.68 11.74
CA ALA A 58 6.67 3.15 13.02
C ALA A 58 6.36 1.64 12.94
N THR A 59 5.78 1.20 11.83
CA THR A 59 5.50 -0.22 11.58
C THR A 59 6.80 -1.02 11.44
N GLU A 60 7.80 -0.48 10.76
CA GLU A 60 9.11 -1.13 10.60
C GLU A 60 9.84 -1.25 11.94
N GLU A 61 9.94 -0.15 12.70
CA GLU A 61 10.54 -0.17 14.04
C GLU A 61 9.83 -1.13 15.01
N LEU A 62 8.50 -1.21 14.93
CA LEU A 62 7.73 -2.14 15.75
C LEU A 62 7.96 -3.58 15.30
N SER A 63 8.01 -3.82 13.98
CA SER A 63 8.22 -5.14 13.39
C SER A 63 9.58 -5.73 13.77
N GLU A 64 10.61 -4.89 13.88
CA GLU A 64 11.94 -5.30 14.36
C GLU A 64 11.93 -5.76 15.82
N LYS A 65 11.07 -5.16 16.67
CA LYS A 65 11.01 -5.45 18.12
C LYS A 65 10.18 -6.67 18.49
N VAL A 66 9.16 -7.02 17.70
CA VAL A 66 8.23 -8.11 18.03
C VAL A 66 8.62 -9.48 17.43
N GLY A 67 9.76 -9.54 16.74
CA GLY A 67 10.31 -10.75 16.13
C GLY A 67 9.72 -11.07 14.75
N GLN A 68 10.45 -11.85 13.95
CA GLN A 68 10.21 -12.00 12.50
C GLN A 68 8.79 -12.46 12.12
N ARG A 69 8.14 -13.31 12.91
CA ARG A 69 6.79 -13.79 12.59
C ARG A 69 5.71 -12.73 12.82
N ALA A 70 5.71 -12.10 13.99
CA ALA A 70 4.77 -11.04 14.32
C ALA A 70 5.06 -9.77 13.50
N GLY A 71 6.34 -9.43 13.29
CA GLY A 71 6.76 -8.32 12.45
C GLY A 71 6.35 -8.49 10.99
N GLY A 72 6.46 -9.71 10.44
CA GLY A 72 5.95 -10.00 9.10
C GLY A 72 4.45 -9.76 8.95
N LEU A 73 3.65 -10.12 9.96
CA LEU A 73 2.20 -9.86 9.97
C LEU A 73 1.87 -8.38 10.17
N LEU A 74 2.60 -7.68 11.03
CA LEU A 74 2.44 -6.24 11.24
C LEU A 74 2.75 -5.46 9.97
N ASN A 75 3.86 -5.75 9.30
CA ASN A 75 4.21 -5.07 8.05
C ASN A 75 3.17 -5.35 6.94
N ALA A 76 2.69 -6.59 6.85
CA ALA A 76 1.64 -6.99 5.91
C ALA A 76 0.29 -6.27 6.11
N THR A 77 0.03 -5.75 7.32
CA THR A 77 -1.24 -5.10 7.68
C THR A 77 -1.08 -3.59 7.81
N LEU A 78 -0.23 -3.15 8.73
CA LEU A 78 0.01 -1.74 9.02
C LEU A 78 0.83 -1.02 7.95
N GLY A 79 1.66 -1.74 7.19
CA GLY A 79 2.43 -1.16 6.08
C GLY A 79 1.55 -0.57 4.98
N ASN A 80 0.33 -1.08 4.82
CA ASN A 80 -0.68 -0.58 3.87
C ASN A 80 -1.85 0.13 4.58
N ALA A 81 -1.72 0.47 5.87
CA ALA A 81 -2.83 1.04 6.64
C ALA A 81 -3.35 2.34 6.06
N ALA A 82 -2.48 3.21 5.54
CA ALA A 82 -2.90 4.48 4.93
C ALA A 82 -3.84 4.25 3.74
N GLU A 83 -3.51 3.31 2.85
CA GLU A 83 -4.37 2.95 1.72
C GLU A 83 -5.70 2.38 2.19
N LEU A 84 -5.68 1.45 3.17
CA LEU A 84 -6.89 0.85 3.72
C LEU A 84 -7.81 1.87 4.39
N ILE A 85 -7.26 2.83 5.14
CA ILE A 85 -8.03 3.90 5.79
C ILE A 85 -8.72 4.79 4.75
N ILE A 86 -8.01 5.18 3.69
CA ILE A 86 -8.56 6.01 2.61
C ILE A 86 -9.63 5.23 1.85
N ALA A 87 -9.36 3.97 1.50
CA ALA A 87 -10.31 3.11 0.82
C ALA A 87 -11.60 2.91 1.64
N PHE A 88 -11.49 2.62 2.94
CA PHE A 88 -12.67 2.50 3.81
C PHE A 88 -13.44 3.81 3.92
N SER A 89 -12.74 4.94 4.04
CA SER A 89 -13.39 6.26 4.12
C SER A 89 -14.15 6.57 2.83
N ALA A 90 -13.57 6.27 1.67
CA ALA A 90 -14.20 6.41 0.36
C ALA A 90 -15.40 5.46 0.20
N LEU A 91 -15.30 4.21 0.64
CA LEU A 91 -16.43 3.25 0.64
C LEU A 91 -17.59 3.76 1.49
N ARG A 92 -17.31 4.29 2.69
CA ARG A 92 -18.35 4.89 3.55
C ARG A 92 -19.03 6.10 2.91
N ALA A 93 -18.33 6.82 2.05
CA ALA A 93 -18.87 7.92 1.27
C ALA A 93 -19.55 7.46 -0.05
N GLY A 94 -19.64 6.15 -0.32
CA GLY A 94 -20.23 5.61 -1.55
C GLY A 94 -19.35 5.72 -2.80
N LEU A 95 -18.07 6.08 -2.64
CA LEU A 95 -17.14 6.32 -3.75
C LEU A 95 -16.48 5.02 -4.23
N ILE A 96 -17.28 4.04 -4.67
CA ILE A 96 -16.80 2.71 -5.09
C ILE A 96 -15.82 2.83 -6.26
N SER A 97 -16.12 3.67 -7.26
CA SER A 97 -15.24 3.89 -8.41
C SER A 97 -13.88 4.46 -8.01
N LEU A 98 -13.84 5.32 -6.98
CA LEU A 98 -12.58 5.86 -6.45
C LEU A 98 -11.75 4.75 -5.80
N VAL A 99 -12.39 3.85 -5.06
CA VAL A 99 -11.72 2.73 -4.40
C VAL A 99 -11.12 1.78 -5.43
N LEU A 100 -11.90 1.40 -6.46
CA LEU A 100 -11.42 0.57 -7.57
C LEU A 100 -10.25 1.22 -8.30
N ALA A 101 -10.38 2.51 -8.64
CA ALA A 101 -9.30 3.27 -9.27
C ALA A 101 -8.05 3.34 -8.39
N SER A 102 -8.21 3.49 -7.07
CA SER A 102 -7.09 3.55 -6.13
C SER A 102 -6.36 2.21 -6.01
N ILE A 103 -7.08 1.08 -6.01
CA ILE A 103 -6.47 -0.27 -5.99
C ILE A 103 -5.68 -0.51 -7.28
N THR A 104 -6.27 -0.22 -8.44
CA THR A 104 -5.57 -0.32 -9.73
C THR A 104 -4.35 0.60 -9.76
N GLY A 105 -4.51 1.84 -9.29
CA GLY A 105 -3.44 2.83 -9.19
C GLY A 105 -2.28 2.39 -8.28
N SER A 106 -2.57 1.77 -7.13
CA SER A 106 -1.55 1.24 -6.20
C SER A 106 -0.76 0.09 -6.83
N ILE A 107 -1.43 -0.83 -7.53
CA ILE A 107 -0.76 -1.92 -8.27
C ILE A 107 0.20 -1.32 -9.32
N LEU A 108 -0.29 -0.43 -10.19
CA LEU A 108 0.52 0.21 -11.22
C LEU A 108 1.64 1.06 -10.64
N GLY A 109 1.35 1.83 -9.58
CA GLY A 109 2.30 2.67 -8.87
C GLY A 109 3.45 1.84 -8.29
N ASN A 110 3.16 0.71 -7.66
CA ASN A 110 4.21 -0.13 -7.07
C ASN A 110 5.09 -0.82 -8.12
N ILE A 111 4.51 -1.30 -9.22
CA ILE A 111 5.26 -2.09 -10.23
C ILE A 111 5.98 -1.20 -11.24
N LEU A 112 5.32 -0.16 -11.74
CA LEU A 112 5.89 0.67 -12.81
C LEU A 112 6.67 1.84 -12.22
N LEU A 113 6.08 2.57 -11.28
CA LEU A 113 6.70 3.76 -10.73
C LEU A 113 7.75 3.42 -9.68
N VAL A 114 7.38 2.78 -8.57
CA VAL A 114 8.28 2.52 -7.44
C VAL A 114 9.37 1.52 -7.82
N LEU A 115 8.99 0.34 -8.32
CA LEU A 115 9.96 -0.67 -8.74
C LEU A 115 10.79 -0.17 -9.94
N GLY A 116 10.17 0.44 -10.95
CA GLY A 116 10.89 0.98 -12.11
C GLY A 116 11.90 2.07 -11.74
N ALA A 117 11.51 3.04 -10.90
CA ALA A 117 12.42 4.07 -10.39
C ALA A 117 13.53 3.46 -9.52
N SER A 118 13.21 2.47 -8.69
CA SER A 118 14.20 1.77 -7.86
C SER A 118 15.24 1.03 -8.70
N LEU A 119 14.83 0.36 -9.78
CA LEU A 119 15.72 -0.31 -10.72
C LEU A 119 16.57 0.70 -11.51
N LEU A 120 15.97 1.81 -11.96
CA LEU A 120 16.68 2.86 -12.69
C LEU A 120 17.75 3.51 -11.81
N VAL A 121 17.36 4.06 -10.66
CA VAL A 121 18.28 4.75 -9.75
C VAL A 121 19.31 3.77 -9.18
N GLY A 122 18.86 2.57 -8.80
CA GLY A 122 19.72 1.50 -8.29
C GLY A 122 20.75 1.03 -9.32
N GLY A 123 20.33 0.86 -10.57
CA GLY A 123 21.18 0.45 -11.69
C GLY A 123 22.17 1.53 -12.13
N LEU A 124 21.75 2.80 -12.15
CA LEU A 124 22.65 3.92 -12.44
C LEU A 124 23.76 4.06 -11.39
N LYS A 125 23.44 3.83 -10.12
CA LYS A 125 24.39 3.97 -9.01
C LYS A 125 25.28 2.74 -8.82
N ASN A 126 24.75 1.53 -8.98
CA ASN A 126 25.41 0.29 -8.57
C ASN A 126 25.67 -0.69 -9.73
N GLY A 127 25.29 -0.36 -10.96
CA GLY A 127 25.41 -1.25 -12.12
C GLY A 127 24.42 -2.42 -12.08
N PRO A 128 24.76 -3.57 -12.71
CA PRO A 128 23.87 -4.73 -12.76
C PRO A 128 23.49 -5.27 -11.37
N GLN A 129 22.20 -5.23 -11.04
CA GLN A 129 21.67 -5.71 -9.76
C GLN A 129 21.21 -7.18 -9.88
N LYS A 130 21.52 -8.01 -8.88
CA LYS A 130 21.11 -9.42 -8.81
C LYS A 130 19.94 -9.59 -7.85
N PHE A 131 18.90 -10.30 -8.29
CA PHE A 131 17.72 -10.60 -7.49
C PHE A 131 17.57 -12.10 -7.26
N ASN A 132 16.93 -12.49 -6.16
CA ASN A 132 16.61 -13.88 -5.90
C ASN A 132 15.49 -14.34 -6.85
N ARG A 133 15.86 -15.17 -7.84
CA ARG A 133 14.92 -15.71 -8.84
C ARG A 133 13.69 -16.37 -8.22
N ARG A 134 13.86 -17.12 -7.12
CA ARG A 134 12.75 -17.83 -6.48
C ARG A 134 11.75 -16.87 -5.84
N SER A 135 12.25 -15.86 -5.11
CA SER A 135 11.36 -14.86 -4.48
C SER A 135 10.65 -14.03 -5.55
N ALA A 136 11.38 -13.53 -6.54
CA ALA A 136 10.83 -12.76 -7.64
C ALA A 136 9.73 -13.53 -8.41
N ASN A 137 9.94 -14.82 -8.67
CA ASN A 137 8.93 -15.66 -9.34
C ASN A 137 7.66 -15.85 -8.50
N ILE A 138 7.78 -15.98 -7.17
CA ILE A 138 6.61 -16.10 -6.28
C ILE A 138 5.84 -14.79 -6.29
N ASP A 139 6.53 -13.66 -6.12
CA ASP A 139 5.90 -12.34 -6.07
C ASP A 139 5.22 -12.00 -7.42
N ALA A 140 5.88 -12.28 -8.54
CA ALA A 140 5.32 -12.08 -9.89
C ALA A 140 4.09 -12.97 -10.14
N THR A 141 4.14 -14.25 -9.75
CA THR A 141 2.99 -15.16 -9.90
C THR A 141 1.80 -14.68 -9.05
N MET A 142 2.04 -14.29 -7.79
CA MET A 142 0.98 -13.76 -6.93
C MET A 142 0.34 -12.49 -7.50
N LEU A 143 1.16 -11.61 -8.08
CA LEU A 143 0.68 -10.40 -8.74
C LEU A 143 -0.19 -10.72 -9.96
N ILE A 144 0.25 -11.64 -10.84
CA ILE A 144 -0.55 -12.07 -11.99
C ILE A 144 -1.90 -12.64 -11.53
N LEU A 145 -1.89 -13.49 -10.50
CA LEU A 145 -3.12 -14.03 -9.92
C LEU A 145 -4.03 -12.93 -9.37
N ALA A 146 -3.47 -11.91 -8.70
CA ALA A 146 -4.24 -10.76 -8.20
C ALA A 146 -4.89 -9.96 -9.33
N VAL A 147 -4.14 -9.65 -10.39
CA VAL A 147 -4.65 -8.90 -11.54
C VAL A 147 -5.74 -9.69 -12.27
N VAL A 148 -5.55 -11.00 -12.47
CA VAL A 148 -6.57 -11.87 -13.07
C VAL A 148 -7.82 -11.95 -12.20
N ALA A 149 -7.67 -12.10 -10.88
CA ALA A 149 -8.79 -12.18 -9.96
C ALA A 149 -9.64 -10.90 -9.95
N ILE A 150 -9.01 -9.72 -10.05
CA ILE A 150 -9.72 -8.43 -10.20
C ILE A 150 -10.33 -8.29 -11.61
N GLY A 151 -9.65 -8.82 -12.63
CA GLY A 151 -10.07 -8.75 -14.03
C GLY A 151 -11.30 -9.59 -14.35
N ILE A 152 -11.45 -10.78 -13.75
CA ILE A 152 -12.57 -11.70 -14.05
C ILE A 152 -13.93 -11.03 -13.81
N PRO A 153 -14.27 -10.52 -12.61
CA PRO A 153 -15.57 -9.87 -12.41
C PRO A 153 -15.74 -8.63 -13.30
N SER A 154 -14.66 -7.89 -13.55
CA SER A 154 -14.69 -6.68 -14.40
C SER A 154 -15.07 -6.99 -15.85
N LEU A 155 -14.54 -8.07 -16.42
CA LEU A 155 -14.86 -8.52 -17.79
C LEU A 155 -16.29 -9.05 -17.90
N PHE A 156 -16.71 -9.83 -16.90
CA PHE A 156 -18.04 -10.43 -16.87
C PHE A 156 -19.14 -9.42 -16.57
N ASN A 157 -18.83 -8.32 -15.88
CA ASN A 157 -19.76 -7.20 -15.69
C ASN A 157 -20.28 -6.63 -17.02
N TRP A 158 -19.46 -6.62 -18.06
CA TRP A 158 -19.85 -6.18 -19.41
C TRP A 158 -20.67 -7.20 -20.20
N SER A 159 -20.58 -8.49 -19.84
CA SER A 159 -21.18 -9.59 -20.61
C SER A 159 -22.43 -10.20 -19.94
N LEU A 160 -22.67 -9.93 -18.66
CA LEU A 160 -23.74 -10.52 -17.84
C LEU A 160 -24.87 -9.55 -17.49
N GLU A 161 -24.93 -8.35 -18.07
CA GLU A 161 -26.10 -7.47 -17.85
C GLU A 161 -27.36 -8.17 -18.38
N PRO A 162 -28.33 -8.57 -17.51
CA PRO A 162 -28.73 -7.88 -16.28
C PRO A 162 -28.58 -8.68 -14.95
N ASP A 163 -27.86 -9.79 -14.89
CA ASP A 163 -27.70 -10.58 -13.67
C ASP A 163 -26.58 -10.04 -12.75
N PHE A 164 -26.89 -8.94 -12.05
CA PHE A 164 -26.01 -8.33 -11.06
C PHE A 164 -25.58 -9.30 -9.94
N ARG A 165 -26.43 -10.29 -9.61
CA ARG A 165 -26.13 -11.26 -8.55
C ARG A 165 -25.03 -12.24 -8.96
N ALA A 166 -24.99 -12.62 -10.24
CA ALA A 166 -23.92 -13.45 -10.77
C ALA A 166 -22.55 -12.74 -10.71
N VAL A 167 -22.49 -11.46 -11.08
CA VAL A 167 -21.26 -10.66 -11.02
C VAL A 167 -20.80 -10.43 -9.58
N GLU A 168 -21.73 -10.18 -8.66
CA GLU A 168 -21.44 -10.06 -7.23
C GLU A 168 -20.89 -11.38 -6.67
N GLY A 169 -21.52 -12.51 -6.99
CA GLY A 169 -21.05 -13.84 -6.59
C GLY A 169 -19.64 -14.15 -7.09
N LEU A 170 -19.33 -13.79 -8.34
CA LEU A 170 -17.98 -13.89 -8.90
C LEU A 170 -16.98 -13.01 -8.16
N SER A 171 -17.36 -11.77 -7.82
CA SER A 171 -16.52 -10.83 -7.07
C SER A 171 -16.20 -11.34 -5.66
N ILE A 172 -17.21 -11.85 -4.94
CA ILE A 172 -17.04 -12.43 -3.60
C ILE A 172 -16.18 -13.69 -3.68
N GLY A 173 -16.44 -14.57 -4.64
CA GLY A 173 -15.64 -15.78 -4.85
C GLY A 173 -14.17 -15.47 -5.13
N ALA A 174 -13.90 -14.50 -6.02
CA ALA A 174 -12.55 -14.03 -6.32
C ALA A 174 -11.87 -13.43 -5.08
N ALA A 175 -12.58 -12.60 -4.30
CA ALA A 175 -12.05 -12.01 -3.07
C ALA A 175 -11.68 -13.08 -2.02
N ILE A 176 -12.55 -14.07 -1.79
CA ILE A 176 -12.27 -15.18 -0.86
C ILE A 176 -11.06 -15.99 -1.33
N ALA A 177 -11.00 -16.36 -2.61
CA ALA A 177 -9.87 -17.09 -3.17
C ALA A 177 -8.55 -16.31 -2.99
N MET A 178 -8.57 -15.00 -3.25
CA MET A 178 -7.42 -14.12 -3.07
C MET A 178 -6.97 -14.02 -1.60
N LEU A 179 -7.92 -13.91 -0.65
CA LEU A 179 -7.61 -13.90 0.78
C LEU A 179 -6.97 -15.22 1.24
N ILE A 180 -7.48 -16.37 0.76
CA ILE A 180 -6.90 -17.69 1.06
C ILE A 180 -5.49 -17.78 0.49
N MET A 181 -5.28 -17.42 -0.79
CA MET A 181 -3.95 -17.45 -1.40
C MET A 181 -2.97 -16.53 -0.68
N TYR A 182 -3.42 -15.35 -0.27
CA TYR A 182 -2.62 -14.41 0.51
C TYR A 182 -2.22 -15.00 1.86
N ALA A 183 -3.18 -15.53 2.63
CA ALA A 183 -2.92 -16.16 3.93
C ALA A 183 -1.97 -17.35 3.82
N LEU A 184 -2.18 -18.25 2.85
CA LEU A 184 -1.29 -19.38 2.59
C LEU A 184 0.12 -18.89 2.21
N SER A 185 0.23 -17.84 1.40
CA SER A 185 1.53 -17.26 1.03
C SER A 185 2.29 -16.77 2.27
N ILE A 186 1.61 -16.09 3.19
CA ILE A 186 2.19 -15.60 4.44
C ILE A 186 2.64 -16.80 5.29
N ILE A 187 1.77 -17.78 5.51
CA ILE A 187 2.08 -18.97 6.31
C ILE A 187 3.31 -19.69 5.76
N THR A 188 3.38 -19.92 4.45
CA THR A 188 4.55 -20.60 3.85
C THR A 188 5.82 -19.76 3.92
N ARG A 189 5.74 -18.43 3.91
CA ARG A 189 6.89 -17.54 4.16
C ARG A 189 7.35 -17.63 5.61
N LEU A 190 6.42 -17.57 6.57
CA LEU A 190 6.71 -17.69 8.00
C LEU A 190 7.31 -19.04 8.37
N GLN A 191 6.80 -20.13 7.80
CA GLN A 191 7.35 -21.48 8.00
C GLN A 191 8.77 -21.62 7.43
N ARG A 192 9.04 -21.02 6.27
CA ARG A 192 10.38 -21.02 5.67
C ARG A 192 11.39 -20.26 6.53
N ILE A 193 10.96 -19.14 7.13
CA ILE A 193 11.77 -18.37 8.08
C ILE A 193 12.08 -19.23 9.31
N ALA A 194 11.07 -19.88 9.88
CA ALA A 194 11.24 -20.76 11.03
C ALA A 194 12.26 -21.89 10.80
N LYS A 195 12.20 -22.56 9.64
CA LYS A 195 13.13 -23.65 9.29
C LYS A 195 14.57 -23.18 9.13
N ARG A 196 14.80 -21.90 8.79
CA ARG A 196 16.14 -21.32 8.65
C ARG A 196 16.75 -20.88 9.99
N ALA A 197 15.94 -20.67 11.02
CA ALA A 197 16.43 -20.31 12.35
C ALA A 197 16.84 -21.53 13.20
N THR A 198 16.44 -22.74 12.77
CA THR A 198 16.73 -24.02 13.44
C THR A 198 17.93 -24.77 12.85
N HIS A 199 18.59 -24.20 11.83
CA HIS A 199 19.80 -24.72 11.17
C HIS A 199 20.84 -23.61 11.10
#